data_AF-A0A8H4U536-F1
#
_entry.id   AF-A0A8H4U536-F1
#
_cell.length_a   1.000
_cell.length_b   1.000
_cell.length_c   1.000
_cell.angle_alpha   90.00
_cell.angle_beta   90.00
_cell.angle_gamma   90.00
#
_symmetry.space_group_name_H-M   'P 1'
#
loop_
_entity.id
_entity.type
_entity.pdbx_description
1 polymer ?
#
loop_
_entity_poly.entity_id
_entity_poly.type
_entity_poly.pdbx_seq_one_letter_code
_entity_poly.pdbx_strand_id
1 'polypeptide(L)'
;MTENGLKTQKRILTDATMTSGNLLPNSTPKKRKLDVDEPSVRSNVPPRSSAPKSFGSSQMQPKSRFEEDLEKLTQDITGLKESNAEKDQQWDRPPLGDFDPAKDNLCFQQIDVEEGESNGRTAVKLFGVTEKGNSVLLHVEGFRHYLYIAAPVGFHPEDVKPYTAFLEQRFGQHERMIHSVNLAQKENLYGFQGNLKS
;
A
#
# COMPACT_ATOMS: atom_id res chain seq x y z
N MET A 1 27.89 -56.41 3.45
CA MET A 1 27.02 -55.38 4.04
C MET A 1 27.19 -54.14 3.19
N THR A 2 26.14 -53.75 2.48
CA THR A 2 26.13 -52.74 1.42
C THR A 2 25.88 -51.35 1.99
N GLU A 3 26.79 -50.40 1.76
CA GLU A 3 26.59 -48.97 1.97
C GLU A 3 25.69 -48.38 0.87
N ASN A 4 24.58 -47.75 1.27
CA ASN A 4 23.80 -46.89 0.38
C ASN A 4 24.09 -45.43 0.70
N GLY A 5 25.00 -44.82 -0.07
CA GLY A 5 25.24 -43.38 -0.05
C GLY A 5 24.18 -42.62 -0.83
N LEU A 6 23.30 -41.89 -0.15
CA LEU A 6 22.40 -40.92 -0.77
C LEU A 6 23.17 -39.65 -1.14
N LYS A 7 23.39 -39.44 -2.45
CA LYS A 7 23.96 -38.19 -2.99
C LYS A 7 22.87 -37.12 -3.03
N THR A 8 23.06 -36.02 -2.32
CA THR A 8 22.19 -34.84 -2.38
C THR A 8 22.43 -34.09 -3.70
N GLN A 9 21.37 -33.92 -4.51
CA GLN A 9 21.43 -33.11 -5.72
C GLN A 9 21.48 -31.62 -5.34
N LYS A 10 22.53 -30.90 -5.76
CA LYS A 10 22.59 -29.44 -5.69
C LYS A 10 21.66 -28.86 -6.75
N ARG A 11 20.64 -28.11 -6.34
CA ARG A 11 19.76 -27.36 -7.26
C ARG A 11 20.38 -25.99 -7.53
N ILE A 12 20.57 -25.68 -8.81
CA ILE A 12 20.98 -24.36 -9.28
C ILE A 12 19.72 -23.47 -9.30
N LEU A 13 19.76 -22.33 -8.61
CA LEU A 13 18.72 -21.30 -8.74
C LEU A 13 18.82 -20.67 -10.14
N THR A 14 17.75 -20.76 -10.91
CA THR A 14 17.55 -19.96 -12.13
C THR A 14 16.68 -18.76 -11.77
N ASP A 15 17.17 -17.55 -12.05
CA ASP A 15 16.48 -16.27 -11.86
C ASP A 15 15.09 -16.25 -12.50
N ALA A 16 14.06 -15.94 -11.70
CA ALA A 16 12.72 -15.67 -12.18
C ALA A 16 12.60 -14.18 -12.53
N THR A 17 13.00 -13.85 -13.74
CA THR A 17 12.82 -12.51 -14.34
C THR A 17 11.48 -12.47 -15.09
N MET A 18 10.64 -11.48 -14.75
CA MET A 18 9.48 -10.92 -15.48
C MET A 18 8.12 -11.65 -15.46
N THR A 19 7.22 -11.17 -14.59
CA THR A 19 5.78 -11.12 -14.89
C THR A 19 5.17 -9.78 -14.44
N SER A 20 5.46 -8.72 -15.17
CA SER A 20 4.70 -7.47 -15.14
C SER A 20 3.54 -7.57 -16.13
N GLY A 21 2.35 -7.93 -15.66
CA GLY A 21 1.11 -7.95 -16.45
C GLY A 21 0.04 -7.08 -15.80
N ASN A 22 -0.08 -5.84 -16.28
CA ASN A 22 -1.15 -4.92 -15.91
C ASN A 22 -2.51 -5.46 -16.37
N LEU A 23 -3.45 -5.65 -15.43
CA LEU A 23 -4.87 -5.85 -15.73
C LEU A 23 -5.62 -4.53 -15.51
N LEU A 24 -5.96 -3.86 -16.61
CA LEU A 24 -6.93 -2.76 -16.63
C LEU A 24 -8.36 -3.32 -16.52
N PRO A 25 -9.25 -2.76 -15.68
CA PRO A 25 -10.66 -3.11 -15.70
C PRO A 25 -11.38 -2.39 -16.84
N ASN A 26 -11.83 -3.16 -17.84
CA ASN A 26 -12.65 -2.68 -18.94
C ASN A 26 -14.11 -2.49 -18.49
N SER A 27 -14.58 -1.24 -18.44
CA SER A 27 -15.98 -0.89 -18.16
C SER A 27 -16.81 -0.86 -19.44
N THR A 28 -17.87 -1.68 -19.52
CA THR A 28 -19.00 -1.43 -20.45
C THR A 28 -20.33 -1.65 -19.73
N PRO A 29 -21.29 -0.69 -19.76
CA PRO A 29 -22.57 -0.83 -19.09
C PRO A 29 -23.60 -1.49 -20.02
N LYS A 30 -24.01 -2.72 -19.71
CA LYS A 30 -25.19 -3.34 -20.36
C LYS A 30 -26.44 -3.11 -19.52
N LYS A 31 -27.29 -2.21 -20.03
CA LYS A 31 -28.68 -1.96 -19.62
C LYS A 31 -29.45 -3.29 -19.51
N ARG A 32 -30.09 -3.55 -18.37
CA ARG A 32 -31.18 -4.53 -18.27
C ARG A 32 -32.49 -3.79 -18.05
N LYS A 33 -33.45 -4.15 -18.89
CA LYS A 33 -34.82 -3.67 -19.01
C LYS A 33 -35.64 -4.22 -17.83
N LEU A 34 -36.29 -3.32 -17.08
CA LEU A 34 -37.29 -3.66 -16.07
C LEU A 34 -38.61 -3.95 -16.80
N ASP A 35 -39.15 -5.15 -16.62
CA ASP A 35 -40.56 -5.44 -16.88
C ASP A 35 -41.31 -5.38 -15.56
N VAL A 36 -42.42 -4.65 -15.61
CA VAL A 36 -43.31 -4.26 -14.53
C VAL A 36 -44.39 -5.33 -14.42
N ASP A 37 -44.54 -5.94 -13.26
CA ASP A 37 -45.82 -6.48 -12.84
C ASP A 37 -45.92 -6.38 -11.31
N GLU A 38 -46.85 -5.54 -10.86
CA GLU A 38 -47.11 -5.15 -9.48
C GLU A 38 -48.60 -5.34 -9.26
N PRO A 39 -49.03 -5.82 -8.08
CA PRO A 39 -50.26 -5.24 -7.56
C PRO A 39 -50.15 -4.86 -6.08
N SER A 40 -49.88 -3.58 -5.88
CA SER A 40 -50.51 -2.58 -5.02
C SER A 40 -51.07 -3.07 -3.69
N VAL A 41 -50.36 -2.73 -2.60
CA VAL A 41 -50.96 -2.68 -1.26
C VAL A 41 -50.69 -1.32 -0.61
N ARG A 42 -51.80 -0.59 -0.41
CA ARG A 42 -51.87 0.74 0.19
C ARG A 42 -51.51 0.70 1.68
N SER A 43 -50.67 1.63 2.12
CA SER A 43 -50.40 1.91 3.52
C SER A 43 -51.53 2.74 4.15
N ASN A 44 -52.25 2.18 5.12
CA ASN A 44 -53.08 2.94 6.06
C ASN A 44 -52.75 2.51 7.51
N VAL A 45 -52.55 3.50 8.38
CA VAL A 45 -52.32 3.36 9.83
C VAL A 45 -53.63 3.78 10.57
N PRO A 46 -53.79 3.63 11.91
CA PRO A 46 -54.42 2.54 12.69
C PRO A 46 -55.75 2.99 13.37
N PRO A 47 -56.44 2.25 14.30
CA PRO A 47 -56.02 2.13 15.71
C PRO A 47 -56.50 0.89 16.56
N ARG A 48 -55.80 0.69 17.69
CA ARG A 48 -56.20 0.20 19.03
C ARG A 48 -57.13 -1.05 19.19
N SER A 49 -56.64 -2.07 19.90
CA SER A 49 -56.99 -2.33 21.32
C SER A 49 -56.32 -3.58 21.92
N SER A 50 -55.90 -3.43 23.19
CA SER A 50 -55.81 -4.41 24.29
C SER A 50 -55.42 -5.88 24.06
N ALA A 51 -54.24 -6.28 24.56
CA ALA A 51 -54.03 -7.25 25.67
C ALA A 51 -52.67 -7.97 25.55
N PRO A 52 -51.98 -8.28 26.67
CA PRO A 52 -50.63 -8.83 26.66
C PRO A 52 -50.66 -10.36 26.53
N LYS A 53 -49.81 -10.92 25.67
CA LYS A 53 -49.48 -12.35 25.73
C LYS A 53 -47.96 -12.53 25.69
N SER A 54 -47.46 -12.95 26.85
CA SER A 54 -46.15 -13.57 27.08
C SER A 54 -45.93 -14.69 26.06
N PHE A 55 -44.76 -14.73 25.42
CA PHE A 55 -44.15 -15.97 24.95
C PHE A 55 -42.64 -15.85 24.97
N GLY A 56 -42.03 -16.58 25.91
CA GLY A 56 -40.67 -17.06 25.74
C GLY A 56 -40.66 -18.17 24.69
N SER A 57 -39.69 -18.12 23.77
CA SER A 57 -39.11 -19.29 23.13
C SER A 57 -37.86 -18.84 22.40
N SER A 58 -36.70 -19.28 22.90
CA SER A 58 -35.43 -19.26 22.19
C SER A 58 -35.51 -20.21 21.01
N GLN A 59 -35.98 -19.75 19.86
CA GLN A 59 -35.79 -20.46 18.61
C GLN A 59 -34.43 -20.08 18.04
N MET A 60 -33.49 -21.03 18.12
CA MET A 60 -32.27 -21.01 17.32
C MET A 60 -32.69 -20.92 15.85
N GLN A 61 -32.53 -19.74 15.26
CA GLN A 61 -32.69 -19.58 13.82
C GLN A 61 -31.57 -20.39 13.16
N PRO A 62 -31.86 -21.20 12.13
CA PRO A 62 -30.82 -21.82 11.32
C PRO A 62 -29.96 -20.71 10.73
N LYS A 63 -28.63 -20.88 10.77
CA LYS A 63 -27.66 -19.89 10.30
C LYS A 63 -28.02 -19.43 8.90
N SER A 64 -27.89 -18.13 8.66
CA SER A 64 -28.08 -17.59 7.32
C SER A 64 -27.04 -18.21 6.40
N ARG A 65 -27.39 -18.47 5.13
CA ARG A 65 -26.45 -18.95 4.12
C ARG A 65 -25.18 -18.09 4.03
N PHE A 66 -25.30 -16.79 4.32
CA PHE A 66 -24.15 -15.87 4.42
C PHE A 66 -23.22 -16.19 5.60
N GLU A 67 -23.78 -16.58 6.73
CA GLU A 67 -23.03 -16.95 7.94
C GLU A 67 -22.30 -18.28 7.74
N GLU A 68 -22.92 -19.23 7.03
CA GLU A 68 -22.26 -20.48 6.61
C GLU A 68 -21.08 -20.23 5.65
N ASP A 69 -21.27 -19.35 4.65
CA ASP A 69 -20.20 -18.99 3.72
C ASP A 69 -19.04 -18.26 4.44
N LEU A 70 -19.35 -17.43 5.44
CA LEU A 70 -18.36 -16.72 6.25
C LEU A 70 -17.55 -17.67 7.15
N GLU A 71 -18.22 -18.66 7.75
CA GLU A 71 -17.56 -19.70 8.54
C GLU A 71 -16.66 -20.57 7.68
N LYS A 72 -17.13 -20.96 6.49
CA LYS A 72 -16.34 -21.72 5.52
C LYS A 72 -15.10 -20.93 5.08
N LEU A 73 -15.24 -19.64 4.78
CA LEU A 73 -14.12 -18.79 4.41
C LEU A 73 -13.10 -18.65 5.55
N THR A 74 -13.59 -18.53 6.79
CA THR A 74 -12.72 -18.45 7.99
C THR A 74 -11.94 -19.75 8.19
N GLN A 75 -12.59 -20.91 8.04
CA GLN A 75 -11.94 -22.22 8.10
C GLN A 75 -10.90 -22.40 6.99
N ASP A 76 -11.25 -22.02 5.76
CA ASP A 76 -10.36 -22.11 4.61
C ASP A 76 -9.10 -21.24 4.84
N ILE A 77 -9.24 -20.04 5.42
CA ILE A 77 -8.11 -19.17 5.80
C ILE A 77 -7.25 -19.80 6.91
N THR A 78 -7.86 -20.38 7.95
CA THR A 78 -7.10 -21.04 9.02
C THR A 78 -6.35 -22.27 8.50
N GLY A 79 -6.98 -23.06 7.64
CA GLY A 79 -6.36 -24.20 6.98
C GLY A 79 -5.22 -23.78 6.04
N LEU A 80 -5.37 -22.68 5.30
CA LEU A 80 -4.28 -22.11 4.48
C LEU A 80 -3.12 -21.57 5.32
N LYS A 81 -3.39 -21.00 6.50
CA LYS A 81 -2.35 -20.56 7.44
C LYS A 81 -1.53 -21.74 7.97
N GLU A 82 -2.16 -22.88 8.20
CA GLU A 82 -1.52 -24.13 8.63
C GLU A 82 -0.85 -24.91 7.48
N SER A 83 -1.38 -24.78 6.26
CA SER A 83 -0.89 -25.47 5.05
C SER A 83 -0.09 -24.57 4.10
N ASN A 84 0.39 -23.42 4.59
CA ASN A 84 1.20 -22.50 3.80
C ASN A 84 2.42 -23.26 3.29
N ALA A 85 2.43 -23.53 1.99
CA ALA A 85 3.32 -24.50 1.35
C ALA A 85 4.74 -23.96 1.11
N GLU A 86 5.10 -22.83 1.72
CA GLU A 86 6.47 -22.37 1.83
C GLU A 86 7.19 -23.14 2.94
N LYS A 87 7.63 -24.36 2.61
CA LYS A 87 8.49 -25.18 3.50
C LYS A 87 9.95 -24.73 3.52
N ASP A 88 10.32 -23.68 2.78
CA ASP A 88 11.68 -23.14 2.78
C ASP A 88 11.96 -22.27 4.02
N GLN A 89 10.91 -21.73 4.64
CA GLN A 89 11.00 -20.93 5.86
C GLN A 89 10.84 -21.81 7.11
N GLN A 90 11.70 -22.82 7.29
CA GLN A 90 11.64 -23.66 8.50
C GLN A 90 12.20 -22.97 9.75
N TRP A 91 12.95 -21.88 9.57
CA TRP A 91 13.57 -21.14 10.65
C TRP A 91 13.09 -19.71 10.67
N ASP A 92 12.34 -19.39 11.72
CA ASP A 92 11.96 -18.02 12.01
C ASP A 92 13.17 -17.18 12.40
N ARG A 93 13.05 -15.88 12.14
CA ARG A 93 13.99 -14.89 12.67
C ARG A 93 13.88 -14.84 14.19
N PRO A 94 14.94 -14.43 14.91
CA PRO A 94 14.85 -14.17 16.34
C PRO A 94 13.72 -13.18 16.68
N PRO A 95 13.06 -13.32 17.84
CA PRO A 95 12.08 -12.34 18.30
C PRO A 95 12.77 -11.00 18.65
N LEU A 96 12.03 -9.89 18.50
CA LEU A 96 12.54 -8.53 18.70
C LEU A 96 13.04 -8.26 20.14
N GLY A 97 12.47 -8.94 21.14
CA GLY A 97 12.75 -8.70 22.56
C GLY A 97 12.05 -7.44 23.10
N ASP A 98 12.60 -6.84 24.16
CA ASP A 98 12.04 -5.69 24.87
C ASP A 98 12.39 -4.33 24.21
N PHE A 99 12.16 -4.20 22.91
CA PHE A 99 12.46 -2.95 22.18
C PHE A 99 11.46 -1.83 22.54
N ASP A 100 11.98 -0.70 23.03
CA ASP A 100 11.21 0.52 23.30
C ASP A 100 11.59 1.63 22.30
N PRO A 101 10.68 2.02 21.38
CA PRO A 101 10.97 3.04 20.37
C PRO A 101 11.26 4.43 20.96
N ALA A 102 10.90 4.69 22.23
CA ALA A 102 11.18 5.96 22.90
C ALA A 102 12.56 6.01 23.57
N LYS A 103 13.22 4.88 23.78
CA LYS A 103 14.50 4.79 24.51
C LYS A 103 15.62 4.17 23.68
N ASP A 104 15.28 3.21 22.84
CA ASP A 104 16.24 2.41 22.08
C ASP A 104 16.49 3.00 20.70
N ASN A 105 17.75 2.97 20.29
CA ASN A 105 18.14 3.33 18.93
C ASN A 105 17.91 2.14 17.99
N LEU A 106 17.32 2.40 16.82
CA LEU A 106 17.22 1.43 15.73
C LEU A 106 18.46 1.53 14.84
N CYS A 107 19.41 0.59 15.00
CA CYS A 107 20.58 0.47 14.14
C CYS A 107 20.46 -0.79 13.27
N PHE A 108 20.56 -0.63 11.96
CA PHE A 108 20.44 -1.73 11.00
C PHE A 108 21.23 -1.43 9.73
N GLN A 109 21.61 -2.48 9.00
CA GLN A 109 22.21 -2.37 7.69
C GLN A 109 21.10 -2.42 6.63
N GLN A 110 21.01 -1.37 5.82
CA GLN A 110 20.14 -1.34 4.64
C GLN A 110 20.71 -2.26 3.54
N ILE A 111 19.82 -3.01 2.89
CA ILE A 111 20.14 -3.94 1.80
C ILE A 111 19.43 -3.58 0.50
N ASP A 112 18.22 -3.00 0.60
CA ASP A 112 17.43 -2.63 -0.56
C ASP A 112 16.64 -1.34 -0.32
N VAL A 113 16.25 -0.68 -1.39
CA VAL A 113 15.49 0.58 -1.38
C VAL A 113 14.43 0.55 -2.47
N GLU A 114 13.19 0.82 -2.07
CA GLU A 114 12.08 0.98 -3.00
C GLU A 114 11.39 2.34 -2.79
N GLU A 115 10.95 2.94 -3.89
CA GLU A 115 9.97 4.03 -3.81
C GLU A 115 8.58 3.41 -3.58
N GLY A 116 7.84 3.95 -2.63
CA GLY A 116 6.49 3.50 -2.38
C GLY A 116 5.64 4.56 -1.70
N GLU A 117 4.52 4.11 -1.15
CA GLU A 117 3.60 4.97 -0.44
C GLU A 117 3.49 4.51 1.02
N SER A 118 3.42 5.48 1.92
CA SER A 118 3.05 5.28 3.32
C SER A 118 2.07 6.37 3.73
N ASN A 119 0.94 5.98 4.33
CA ASN A 119 -0.07 6.91 4.84
C ASN A 119 -0.59 7.93 3.80
N GLY A 120 -0.74 7.54 2.53
CA GLY A 120 -1.22 8.47 1.49
C GLY A 120 -0.14 9.37 0.90
N ARG A 121 1.14 9.14 1.22
CA ARG A 121 2.27 10.00 0.82
C ARG A 121 3.42 9.18 0.28
N THR A 122 4.15 9.75 -0.69
CA THR A 122 5.40 9.17 -1.18
C THR A 122 6.38 8.98 -0.04
N ALA A 123 6.95 7.79 0.03
CA ALA A 123 7.93 7.38 1.03
C ALA A 123 9.02 6.55 0.37
N VAL A 124 10.23 6.65 0.89
CA VAL A 124 11.32 5.74 0.53
C VAL A 124 11.31 4.59 1.53
N LYS A 125 11.11 3.36 1.05
CA LYS A 125 11.10 2.14 1.85
C LYS A 125 12.52 1.57 1.87
N LEU A 126 13.12 1.53 3.05
CA LEU A 126 14.42 0.93 3.26
C LEU A 126 14.23 -0.44 3.90
N PHE A 127 14.74 -1.47 3.25
CA PHE A 127 14.75 -2.83 3.78
C PHE A 127 16.13 -3.14 4.34
N GLY A 128 16.19 -3.88 5.44
CA GLY A 128 17.47 -4.22 6.04
C GLY A 128 17.38 -5.19 7.20
N VAL A 129 18.53 -5.38 7.86
CA VAL A 129 18.67 -6.28 9.00
C VAL A 129 19.49 -5.63 10.12
N THR A 130 19.06 -5.84 11.36
CA THR A 130 19.82 -5.44 12.55
C THR A 130 20.98 -6.42 12.81
N GLU A 131 21.94 -6.03 13.64
CA GLU A 131 23.03 -6.92 14.10
C GLU A 131 22.50 -8.20 14.77
N LYS A 132 21.35 -8.10 15.46
CA LYS A 132 20.67 -9.24 16.12
C LYS A 132 19.92 -10.15 15.14
N GLY A 133 19.94 -9.85 13.84
CA GLY A 133 19.26 -10.63 12.81
C GLY A 133 17.77 -10.33 12.66
N ASN A 134 17.24 -9.26 13.26
CA ASN A 134 15.86 -8.83 13.02
C ASN A 134 15.75 -8.12 11.67
N SER A 135 14.74 -8.47 10.87
CA SER A 135 14.40 -7.75 9.63
C SER A 135 13.72 -6.41 9.93
N VAL A 136 14.08 -5.38 9.18
CA VAL A 136 13.59 -4.00 9.35
C VAL A 136 13.02 -3.50 8.04
N LEU A 137 11.83 -2.89 8.12
CA LEU A 137 11.26 -2.01 7.10
C LEU A 137 11.16 -0.62 7.70
N LEU A 138 11.92 0.33 7.16
CA LEU A 138 11.89 1.73 7.56
C LEU A 138 11.24 2.56 6.44
N HIS A 139 10.17 3.28 6.79
CA HIS A 139 9.57 4.28 5.91
C HIS A 139 10.21 5.64 6.17
N VAL A 140 10.91 6.19 5.18
CA VAL A 140 11.42 7.55 5.20
C VAL A 140 10.43 8.45 4.48
N GLU A 141 9.70 9.25 5.25
CA GLU A 141 8.69 10.18 4.75
C GLU A 141 9.21 11.63 4.73
N GLY A 142 8.54 12.50 3.96
CA GLY A 142 8.82 13.94 3.94
C GLY A 142 9.91 14.39 2.97
N PHE A 143 10.54 13.45 2.24
CA PHE A 143 11.38 13.78 1.10
C PHE A 143 10.50 14.21 -0.10
N ARG A 144 10.94 15.24 -0.82
CA ARG A 144 10.26 15.72 -2.03
C ARG A 144 11.25 15.77 -3.16
N HIS A 145 10.88 15.17 -4.29
CA HIS A 145 11.66 15.29 -5.51
C HIS A 145 11.78 16.75 -5.92
N TYR A 146 12.98 17.14 -6.33
CA TYR A 146 13.30 18.48 -6.80
C TYR A 146 14.17 18.38 -8.05
N LEU A 147 14.13 19.44 -8.85
CA LEU A 147 14.94 19.58 -10.04
C LEU A 147 15.52 21.00 -10.08
N TYR A 148 16.66 21.14 -10.74
CA TYR A 148 17.27 22.44 -11.01
C TYR A 148 17.09 22.77 -12.49
N ILE A 149 16.66 23.99 -12.76
CA ILE A 149 16.60 24.58 -14.10
C ILE A 149 17.35 25.91 -14.06
N ALA A 150 17.97 26.28 -15.19
CA ALA A 150 18.56 27.60 -15.34
C ALA A 150 17.44 28.64 -15.27
N ALA A 151 17.61 29.65 -14.41
CA ALA A 151 16.70 30.78 -14.36
C ALA A 151 16.80 31.57 -15.67
N PRO A 152 15.68 31.97 -16.29
CA PRO A 152 15.70 32.85 -17.45
C PRO A 152 16.42 34.16 -17.13
N VAL A 153 17.01 34.79 -18.14
CA VAL A 153 17.66 36.10 -17.99
C VAL A 153 16.63 37.11 -17.49
N GLY A 154 16.95 37.81 -16.39
CA GLY A 154 16.06 38.80 -15.77
C GLY A 154 15.01 38.21 -14.81
N PHE A 155 15.10 36.93 -14.45
CA PHE A 155 14.21 36.33 -13.45
C PHE A 155 14.61 36.80 -12.04
N HIS A 156 13.69 37.46 -11.34
CA HIS A 156 13.93 38.03 -10.02
C HIS A 156 13.17 37.27 -8.91
N PRO A 157 13.55 37.44 -7.63
CA PRO A 157 12.83 36.82 -6.51
C PRO A 157 11.33 37.16 -6.45
N GLU A 158 10.94 38.30 -7.00
CA GLU A 158 9.54 38.74 -7.09
C GLU A 158 8.72 37.86 -8.04
N ASP A 159 9.35 37.29 -9.08
CA ASP A 159 8.72 36.44 -10.09
C ASP A 159 8.46 35.01 -9.60
N VAL A 160 9.11 34.60 -8.49
CA VAL A 160 9.01 33.24 -7.94
C VAL A 160 7.56 32.87 -7.58
N LYS A 161 6.82 33.79 -6.96
CA LYS A 161 5.42 33.53 -6.56
C LYS A 161 4.50 33.40 -7.78
N PRO A 162 4.47 34.36 -8.74
CA PRO A 162 3.72 34.21 -9.98
C PRO A 162 4.10 32.93 -10.75
N TYR A 163 5.39 32.62 -10.83
CA TYR A 163 5.87 31.44 -11.53
C TYR A 163 5.43 30.13 -10.86
N THR A 164 5.45 30.06 -9.53
CA THR A 164 4.93 28.91 -8.78
C THR A 164 3.44 28.69 -9.07
N ALA A 165 2.65 29.77 -9.05
CA ALA A 165 1.22 29.70 -9.37
C ALA A 165 0.97 29.27 -10.82
N PHE A 166 1.79 29.75 -11.76
CA PHE A 166 1.73 29.35 -13.17
C PHE A 166 2.02 27.85 -13.36
N LEU A 167 3.05 27.32 -12.69
CA LEU A 167 3.37 25.89 -12.76
C LEU A 167 2.26 25.04 -12.16
N GLU A 168 1.72 25.45 -11.01
CA GLU A 168 0.61 24.75 -10.36
C GLU A 168 -0.63 24.73 -11.26
N GLN A 169 -0.98 25.85 -11.90
CA GLN A 169 -2.07 25.90 -12.87
C GLN A 169 -1.84 24.97 -14.07
N ARG A 170 -0.59 24.85 -14.53
CA ARG A 170 -0.25 24.09 -15.73
C ARG A 170 -0.20 22.59 -15.49
N PHE A 171 0.24 22.16 -14.30
CA PHE A 171 0.49 20.75 -14.00
C PHE A 171 -0.41 20.16 -12.90
N GLY A 172 -0.90 20.98 -11.98
CA GLY A 172 -1.75 20.58 -10.85
C GLY A 172 -3.21 20.38 -11.25
N GLN A 173 -3.48 19.40 -12.12
CA GLN A 173 -4.84 19.15 -12.62
C GLN A 173 -5.77 18.56 -11.56
N HIS A 174 -5.29 17.60 -10.77
CA HIS A 174 -6.09 16.86 -9.79
C HIS A 174 -5.59 17.03 -8.35
N GLU A 175 -4.28 17.21 -8.19
CA GLU A 175 -3.63 17.41 -6.91
C GLU A 175 -2.53 18.44 -7.02
N ARG A 176 -2.14 19.01 -5.87
CA ARG A 176 -1.07 19.99 -5.80
C ARG A 176 0.26 19.33 -6.13
N MET A 177 0.86 19.67 -7.27
CA MET A 177 2.11 19.05 -7.73
C MET A 177 3.34 19.86 -7.32
N ILE A 178 3.24 21.19 -7.26
CA ILE A 178 4.36 22.08 -6.98
C ILE A 178 4.32 22.52 -5.51
N HIS A 179 5.30 22.04 -4.74
CA HIS A 179 5.43 22.47 -3.36
C HIS A 179 5.97 23.90 -3.23
N SER A 180 7.10 24.19 -3.87
CA SER A 180 7.78 25.47 -3.77
C SER A 180 8.79 25.63 -4.91
N VAL A 181 8.96 26.86 -5.38
CA VAL A 181 10.08 27.25 -6.25
C VAL A 181 11.00 28.16 -5.45
N ASN A 182 12.31 27.96 -5.58
CA ASN A 182 13.33 28.79 -4.92
C ASN A 182 14.44 29.13 -5.92
N LEU A 183 14.97 30.34 -5.82
CA LEU A 183 16.21 30.70 -6.51
C LEU A 183 17.40 30.16 -5.72
N ALA A 184 18.34 29.53 -6.42
CA ALA A 184 19.56 29.02 -5.85
C ALA A 184 20.72 29.33 -6.79
N GLN A 185 21.82 29.84 -6.23
CA GLN A 185 23.05 30.09 -6.96
C GLN A 185 23.84 28.78 -7.08
N LYS A 186 23.94 28.23 -8.29
CA LYS A 186 24.65 26.98 -8.58
C LYS A 186 25.59 27.17 -9.76
N GLU A 187 26.53 26.24 -9.93
CA GLU A 187 27.42 26.21 -11.08
C GLU A 187 27.18 24.92 -11.86
N ASN A 188 27.30 25.00 -13.18
CA ASN A 188 27.23 23.81 -14.01
C ASN A 188 28.52 22.98 -13.80
N LEU A 189 28.37 21.65 -13.67
CA LEU A 189 29.49 20.73 -13.59
C LEU A 189 30.26 20.62 -14.92
N TYR A 190 29.59 20.86 -16.05
CA TYR A 190 30.18 20.71 -17.37
C TYR A 190 31.01 21.94 -17.79
N GLY A 191 32.33 21.76 -17.77
CA GLY A 191 33.31 22.79 -18.14
C GLY A 191 33.57 23.79 -17.00
N PHE A 192 34.78 24.35 -16.98
CA PHE A 192 35.12 25.38 -16.01
C PHE A 192 34.61 26.74 -16.50
N GLN A 193 33.71 27.36 -15.73
CA GLN A 193 33.07 28.63 -16.08
C GLN A 193 33.60 29.80 -15.24
N GLY A 194 34.81 29.69 -14.68
CA GLY A 194 35.41 30.82 -13.94
C GLY A 194 34.80 31.08 -12.56
N ASN A 195 34.21 30.07 -11.91
CA ASN A 195 33.48 30.20 -10.63
C ASN A 195 32.28 31.18 -10.71
N LEU A 196 31.66 31.31 -11.89
CA LEU A 196 30.42 32.05 -12.08
C LEU A 196 29.24 31.19 -11.65
N LYS A 197 28.50 31.69 -10.66
CA LYS A 197 27.24 31.11 -10.18
C LYS A 197 26.07 31.79 -10.89
N SER A 198 25.10 31.00 -11.31
CA SER A 198 23.82 31.45 -11.86
C SER A 198 22.66 30.84 -11.09
#